data_AF-A0A1B9NPW4-F1
#
_entry.id   AF-A0A1B9NPW4-F1
#
_cell.length_a   1.000
_cell.length_b   1.000
_cell.length_c   1.000
_cell.angle_alpha   90.00
_cell.angle_beta   90.00
_cell.angle_gamma   90.00
#
_symmetry.space_group_name_H-M   'P 1'
#
loop_
_entity.id
_entity.type
_entity.pdbx_description
1 polymer ?
#
loop_
_entity_poly.entity_id
_entity_poly.type
_entity_poly.pdbx_seq_one_letter_code
_entity_poly.pdbx_strand_id
1 'polypeptide(L)'
;MKLLCNHCKKQFITSEEQDHFISVSRQKNMKFIMIKCHYCSMSYDINSMLLNKQEDKQTAVVNGLKCPKETCAGIVSYIEDVPPFFGCGQCGNVWFKKEDLYNDIKNIIAKYPYRKQAYNIVNDKYLPALDSEIPSCYDDQVNLEQ
;
A
#
# COMPACT_ATOMS: atom_id res chain seq x y z
N MET A 1 -14.79 22.67 3.45
CA MET A 1 -14.42 21.22 3.48
C MET A 1 -13.47 20.92 4.64
N LYS A 2 -13.11 19.66 4.96
CA LYS A 2 -12.10 19.34 6.01
C LYS A 2 -10.78 18.92 5.38
N LEU A 3 -9.66 19.49 5.84
CA LEU A 3 -8.30 19.15 5.40
C LEU A 3 -7.39 18.80 6.58
N LEU A 4 -6.42 17.90 6.36
CA LEU A 4 -5.34 17.58 7.29
C LEU A 4 -4.06 18.30 6.85
N CYS A 5 -3.45 19.09 7.74
CA CYS A 5 -2.18 19.75 7.43
C CYS A 5 -0.99 18.80 7.54
N ASN A 6 -0.16 18.70 6.49
CA ASN A 6 1.04 17.86 6.51
C ASN A 6 2.14 18.35 7.45
N HIS A 7 2.17 19.64 7.80
CA HIS A 7 3.14 20.21 8.75
C HIS A 7 2.75 19.99 10.20
N CYS A 8 1.55 20.46 10.61
CA CYS A 8 1.16 20.44 12.03
C CYS A 8 0.26 19.27 12.41
N LYS A 9 -0.11 18.42 11.44
CA LYS A 9 -0.97 17.24 11.61
C LYS A 9 -2.35 17.53 12.23
N LYS A 10 -2.78 18.80 12.23
CA LYS A 10 -4.12 19.21 12.67
C LYS A 10 -5.10 19.23 11.50
N GLN A 11 -6.32 18.79 11.78
CA GLN A 11 -7.45 18.95 10.86
C GLN A 11 -8.07 20.33 11.03
N PHE A 12 -8.42 20.98 9.93
CA PHE A 12 -9.14 22.25 9.93
C PHE A 12 -10.23 22.28 8.87
N ILE A 13 -11.21 23.15 9.08
CA ILE A 13 -12.23 23.45 8.09
C ILE A 13 -11.68 24.58 7.21
N THR A 14 -11.68 24.38 5.91
CA THR A 14 -11.27 25.40 4.93
C THR A 14 -12.25 26.58 4.92
N SER A 15 -11.73 27.76 4.59
CA SER A 15 -12.57 28.95 4.35
C SER A 15 -13.30 28.86 3.00
N GLU A 16 -14.31 29.72 2.79
CA GLU A 16 -15.02 29.84 1.51
C GLU A 16 -14.07 30.12 0.33
N GLU A 17 -13.08 31.00 0.54
CA GLU A 17 -12.06 31.32 -0.45
C GLU A 17 -11.21 30.08 -0.81
N GLN A 18 -10.82 29.29 0.19
CA GLN A 18 -10.07 28.05 -0.02
C GLN A 18 -10.92 27.00 -0.74
N ASP A 19 -12.19 26.84 -0.37
CA ASP A 19 -13.12 25.92 -1.03
C ASP A 19 -13.35 26.31 -2.50
N HIS A 20 -13.50 27.61 -2.79
CA HIS A 20 -13.61 28.13 -4.16
C HIS A 20 -12.33 27.86 -4.96
N PHE A 21 -11.16 28.16 -4.39
CA PHE A 21 -9.88 27.91 -5.05
C PHE A 21 -9.68 26.43 -5.40
N ILE A 22 -9.95 25.53 -4.45
CA ILE A 22 -9.86 24.07 -4.64
C ILE A 22 -10.80 23.61 -5.77
N SER A 23 -12.01 24.16 -5.82
CA SER A 23 -13.01 23.82 -6.84
C SER A 23 -12.58 24.26 -8.24
N VAL A 24 -12.08 25.49 -8.39
CA VAL A 24 -11.54 26.01 -9.65
C VAL A 24 -10.31 25.20 -10.10
N SER A 25 -9.43 24.83 -9.18
CA SER A 25 -8.26 24.02 -9.47
C SER A 25 -8.61 22.64 -10.00
N ARG A 26 -9.66 22.00 -9.46
CA ARG A 26 -10.18 20.72 -9.99
C ARG A 26 -10.68 20.87 -11.43
N GLN A 27 -11.48 21.91 -11.70
CA GLN A 27 -12.00 22.17 -13.06
C GLN A 27 -10.88 22.39 -14.08
N LYS A 28 -9.76 22.98 -13.65
CA LYS A 28 -8.57 23.22 -14.48
C LYS A 28 -7.57 22.06 -14.48
N ASN A 29 -7.91 20.91 -13.90
CA ASN A 29 -7.04 19.74 -13.79
C ASN A 29 -5.68 20.03 -13.12
N MET A 30 -5.64 21.02 -12.21
CA MET A 30 -4.45 21.39 -11.46
C MET A 30 -4.28 20.42 -10.29
N LYS A 31 -3.41 19.43 -10.45
CA LYS A 31 -3.22 18.37 -9.45
C LYS A 31 -2.66 18.94 -8.16
N PHE A 32 -1.53 19.64 -8.19
CA PHE A 32 -0.85 20.14 -6.99
C PHE A 32 -1.18 21.61 -6.75
N ILE A 33 -1.82 21.90 -5.62
CA ILE A 33 -2.16 23.26 -5.21
C ILE A 33 -1.67 23.53 -3.79
N MET A 34 -1.31 24.77 -3.50
CA MET A 34 -0.87 25.15 -2.15
C MET A 34 -2.04 25.70 -1.34
N ILE A 35 -2.26 25.16 -0.15
CA ILE A 35 -3.24 25.67 0.81
C ILE A 35 -2.53 26.10 2.10
N LYS A 36 -2.90 27.28 2.60
CA LYS A 36 -2.43 27.80 3.88
C LYS A 36 -3.19 27.17 5.03
N CYS A 37 -2.47 26.58 5.99
CA CYS A 37 -3.06 26.06 7.22
C CYS A 37 -3.43 27.20 8.18
N HIS A 38 -4.63 27.16 8.76
CA HIS A 38 -5.06 28.15 9.76
C HIS A 38 -4.28 28.04 11.09
N TYR A 39 -3.78 26.85 11.45
CA TYR A 39 -3.11 26.64 12.74
C TYR A 39 -1.63 26.99 12.74
N CYS A 40 -0.87 26.56 11.73
CA CYS A 40 0.57 26.83 11.67
C CYS A 40 0.95 27.94 10.68
N SER A 41 -0.03 28.50 9.95
CA SER A 41 0.17 29.51 8.90
C SER A 41 1.07 29.09 7.74
N MET A 42 1.55 27.84 7.70
CA MET A 42 2.34 27.31 6.60
C MET A 42 1.46 26.89 5.44
N SER A 43 1.94 27.15 4.23
CA SER A 43 1.36 26.64 3.00
C SER A 43 1.92 25.25 2.71
N TYR A 44 1.04 24.31 2.39
CA TYR A 44 1.42 22.95 2.02
C TYR A 44 0.70 22.54 0.74
N ASP A 45 1.33 21.66 -0.02
CA ASP A 45 0.74 21.12 -1.23
C ASP A 45 -0.32 20.07 -0.89
N ILE A 46 -1.41 20.11 -1.65
CA ILE A 46 -2.43 19.07 -1.65
C ILE A 46 -2.76 18.69 -3.09
N ASN A 47 -3.16 17.43 -3.27
CA ASN A 47 -3.69 16.99 -4.55
C ASN A 47 -5.19 17.32 -4.64
N SER A 48 -5.55 18.35 -5.40
CA SER A 48 -6.93 18.84 -5.50
C SER A 48 -7.91 17.75 -5.94
N MET A 49 -7.45 16.78 -6.73
CA MET A 49 -8.25 15.67 -7.28
C MET A 49 -8.53 14.55 -6.26
N LEU A 50 -7.83 14.53 -5.12
CA LEU A 50 -7.93 13.44 -4.13
C LEU A 50 -8.68 13.84 -2.83
N LEU A 51 -9.02 15.11 -2.63
CA LEU A 51 -9.55 15.63 -1.35
C LEU A 51 -10.95 15.14 -0.97
N ASN A 52 -11.71 14.58 -1.92
CA ASN A 52 -13.05 14.02 -1.68
C ASN A 52 -13.08 12.49 -1.77
N LYS A 53 -11.94 11.85 -2.04
CA LYS A 53 -11.81 10.47 -1.65
C LYS A 53 -11.74 10.54 -0.12
N GLN A 54 -12.89 10.34 0.53
CA GLN A 54 -12.86 9.61 1.79
C GLN A 54 -11.86 8.48 1.57
N GLU A 55 -11.04 8.18 2.58
CA GLU A 55 -10.47 6.84 2.64
C GLU A 55 -11.66 5.88 2.71
N ASP A 56 -12.28 5.63 1.55
CA ASP A 56 -13.18 4.55 1.26
C ASP A 56 -12.32 3.37 1.60
N LYS A 57 -12.46 2.91 2.86
CA LYS A 57 -11.83 1.75 3.46
C LYS A 57 -10.96 1.08 2.43
N GLN A 58 -9.76 1.63 2.20
CA GLN A 58 -8.92 1.11 1.14
C GLN A 58 -8.63 -0.25 1.70
N THR A 59 -9.25 -1.29 1.12
CA THR A 59 -8.99 -2.67 1.49
C THR A 59 -7.49 -2.75 1.46
N ALA A 60 -6.87 -2.74 2.65
CA ALA A 60 -5.47 -2.37 2.79
C ALA A 60 -4.72 -3.19 1.76
N VAL A 61 -4.22 -2.50 0.74
CA VAL A 61 -3.63 -3.16 -0.42
C VAL A 61 -2.40 -3.84 0.15
N VAL A 62 -2.43 -5.17 0.15
CA VAL A 62 -1.39 -5.93 0.85
C VAL A 62 -0.14 -5.87 -0.02
N ASN A 63 0.77 -4.98 0.36
CA ASN A 63 2.10 -4.85 -0.20
C ASN A 63 3.13 -5.41 0.78
N GLY A 64 4.28 -5.84 0.26
CA GLY A 64 5.40 -6.27 1.09
C GLY A 64 5.39 -7.75 1.45
N LEU A 65 4.41 -8.53 0.99
CA LEU A 65 4.40 -9.98 1.20
C LEU A 65 5.65 -10.62 0.57
N LYS A 66 6.28 -11.57 1.25
CA LYS A 66 7.29 -12.41 0.62
C LYS A 66 6.65 -13.25 -0.51
N CYS A 67 7.43 -13.51 -1.54
CA CYS A 67 6.96 -14.28 -2.70
C CYS A 67 6.70 -15.73 -2.30
N PRO A 68 5.52 -16.30 -2.64
CA PRO A 68 5.22 -17.69 -2.33
C PRO A 68 5.76 -18.68 -3.37
N LYS A 69 6.55 -18.23 -4.36
CA LYS A 69 7.20 -19.13 -5.31
C LYS A 69 8.45 -19.75 -4.72
N GLU A 70 8.66 -21.02 -5.05
CA GLU A 70 9.85 -21.77 -4.65
C GLU A 70 11.10 -21.06 -5.12
N THR A 71 12.18 -21.11 -4.34
CA THR A 71 13.47 -20.47 -4.67
C THR A 71 13.39 -18.95 -4.90
N CYS A 72 12.30 -18.29 -4.50
CA CYS A 72 12.13 -16.85 -4.61
C CYS A 72 11.92 -16.19 -3.24
N ALA A 73 12.93 -15.43 -2.82
CA ALA A 73 12.91 -14.62 -1.59
C ALA A 73 12.40 -13.18 -1.81
N GLY A 74 11.91 -12.89 -3.02
CA GLY A 74 11.48 -11.55 -3.43
C GLY A 74 10.22 -11.07 -2.71
N ILE A 75 9.86 -9.83 -3.00
CA ILE A 75 8.68 -9.16 -2.42
C ILE A 75 7.60 -9.00 -3.50
N VAL A 76 6.36 -9.20 -3.09
CA VAL A 76 5.16 -8.96 -3.90
C VAL A 76 4.69 -7.52 -3.69
N SER A 77 4.50 -6.83 -4.81
CA SER A 77 3.96 -5.49 -4.88
C SER A 77 2.66 -5.50 -5.67
N TYR A 78 1.68 -4.72 -5.22
CA TYR A 78 0.50 -4.38 -5.99
C TYR A 78 0.84 -3.30 -7.02
N ILE A 79 0.38 -3.52 -8.25
CA ILE A 79 0.68 -2.69 -9.41
C ILE A 79 -0.65 -2.16 -9.96
N GLU A 80 -0.78 -0.84 -9.98
CA GLU A 80 -1.95 -0.10 -10.47
C GLU A 80 -1.96 0.01 -12.01
N ASP A 81 -1.86 -1.12 -12.71
CA ASP A 81 -1.99 -1.20 -14.18
C ASP A 81 -3.45 -1.45 -14.61
N VAL A 82 -3.71 -1.59 -15.91
CA VAL A 82 -5.03 -1.91 -16.49
C VAL A 82 -4.95 -3.24 -17.25
N PRO A 83 -5.36 -4.38 -16.65
CA PRO A 83 -5.93 -4.54 -15.30
C PRO A 83 -4.87 -4.53 -14.18
N PRO A 84 -5.24 -4.18 -12.94
CA PRO A 84 -4.30 -4.19 -11.82
C PRO A 84 -3.94 -5.61 -11.40
N PHE A 85 -2.75 -5.79 -10.83
CA PHE A 85 -2.25 -7.10 -10.44
C PHE A 85 -1.24 -7.04 -9.29
N PHE A 86 -0.95 -8.17 -8.68
CA PHE A 86 0.17 -8.37 -7.77
C PHE A 86 1.33 -8.98 -8.54
N GLY A 87 2.54 -8.43 -8.40
CA GLY A 87 3.73 -8.92 -9.10
C GLY A 87 4.92 -9.05 -8.17
N CYS A 88 5.73 -10.09 -8.36
CA CYS A 88 7.04 -10.20 -7.73
C CYS A 88 8.12 -9.65 -8.66
N GLY A 89 8.85 -8.63 -8.21
CA GLY A 89 9.94 -8.01 -8.99
C GLY A 89 11.17 -8.88 -9.19
N GLN A 90 11.30 -10.00 -8.47
CA GLN A 90 12.46 -10.89 -8.53
C GLN A 90 12.27 -12.06 -9.50
N CYS A 91 11.15 -12.79 -9.40
CA CYS A 91 10.88 -13.94 -10.28
C CYS A 91 9.90 -13.63 -11.42
N GLY A 92 9.31 -12.43 -11.44
CA GLY A 92 8.36 -12.02 -12.48
C GLY A 92 6.98 -12.69 -12.39
N ASN A 93 6.68 -13.47 -11.34
CA ASN A 93 5.37 -14.08 -11.19
C ASN A 93 4.28 -13.02 -10.93
N VAL A 94 3.10 -13.25 -11.50
CA VAL A 94 1.96 -12.33 -11.45
C VAL A 94 0.71 -13.04 -10.92
N TRP A 95 -0.10 -12.32 -10.14
CA TRP A 95 -1.43 -12.73 -9.68
C TRP A 95 -2.43 -11.62 -9.96
N PHE A 96 -3.45 -11.89 -10.79
CA PHE A 96 -4.50 -10.91 -11.10
C PHE A 96 -5.59 -10.82 -10.02
N LYS A 97 -5.72 -11.86 -9.19
CA LYS A 97 -6.65 -11.88 -8.06
C LYS A 97 -5.89 -12.13 -6.77
N LYS A 98 -6.39 -11.52 -5.69
CA LYS A 98 -5.80 -11.67 -4.35
C LYS A 98 -5.91 -13.12 -3.85
N GLU A 99 -6.98 -13.79 -4.21
CA GLU A 99 -7.26 -15.18 -3.85
C GLU A 99 -6.21 -16.13 -4.45
N ASP A 100 -5.73 -15.85 -5.67
CA ASP A 100 -4.69 -16.65 -6.32
C ASP A 100 -3.36 -16.54 -5.56
N LEU A 101 -2.98 -15.32 -5.17
CA LEU A 101 -1.81 -15.07 -4.33
C LEU A 101 -1.94 -15.77 -2.96
N TYR A 102 -3.09 -15.69 -2.33
CA TYR A 102 -3.34 -16.30 -1.01
C TYR A 102 -3.33 -17.82 -1.07
N ASN A 103 -3.84 -18.42 -2.14
CA ASN A 103 -3.75 -19.86 -2.37
C ASN A 103 -2.29 -20.30 -2.53
N ASP A 104 -1.48 -19.55 -3.27
CA ASP A 104 -0.05 -19.84 -3.38
C ASP A 104 0.68 -19.71 -2.04
N ILE A 105 0.37 -18.69 -1.23
CA ILE A 105 0.93 -18.55 0.13
C ILE A 105 0.53 -19.75 1.00
N LYS A 106 -0.74 -20.17 0.95
CA LYS A 106 -1.20 -21.35 1.68
C LYS A 106 -0.46 -22.61 1.24
N ASN A 107 -0.30 -22.81 -0.07
CA ASN A 107 0.36 -23.97 -0.64
C ASN A 107 1.85 -24.01 -0.28
N ILE A 108 2.57 -22.88 -0.36
CA ILE A 108 3.99 -22.84 -0.02
C ILE A 108 4.22 -23.06 1.47
N ILE A 109 3.34 -22.55 2.35
CA ILE A 109 3.41 -22.84 3.80
C ILE A 109 3.15 -24.32 4.07
N ALA A 110 2.22 -24.95 3.35
CA ALA A 110 1.96 -26.37 3.48
C ALA A 110 3.15 -27.22 3.01
N LYS A 111 3.82 -26.83 1.92
CA LYS A 111 5.03 -27.51 1.40
C LYS A 111 6.25 -27.27 2.29
N TYR A 112 6.44 -26.04 2.76
CA TYR A 112 7.57 -25.60 3.57
C TYR A 112 7.09 -24.82 4.81
N PRO A 113 6.85 -25.49 5.95
CA PRO A 113 6.26 -24.86 7.14
C PRO A 113 6.98 -23.60 7.67
N TYR A 114 8.30 -23.52 7.48
CA TYR A 114 9.09 -22.35 7.91
C TYR A 114 8.67 -21.07 7.16
N ARG A 115 8.12 -21.19 5.93
CA ARG A 115 7.61 -20.05 5.15
C ARG A 115 6.56 -19.23 5.90
N LYS A 116 5.85 -19.84 6.85
CA LYS A 116 4.87 -19.15 7.71
C LYS A 116 5.47 -17.95 8.46
N GLN A 117 6.77 -17.99 8.78
CA GLN A 117 7.45 -16.92 9.52
C GLN A 117 7.47 -15.57 8.77
N ALA A 118 7.31 -15.58 7.45
CA ALA A 118 7.25 -14.37 6.63
C ALA A 118 5.84 -13.73 6.57
N TYR A 119 4.84 -14.34 7.21
CA TYR A 119 3.44 -13.92 7.10
C TYR A 119 2.74 -13.84 8.45
N ASN A 120 2.08 -12.70 8.68
CA ASN A 120 1.11 -12.52 9.74
C ASN A 120 -0.29 -12.92 9.23
N ILE A 121 -0.90 -13.94 9.82
CA ILE A 121 -2.21 -14.47 9.42
C ILE A 121 -3.28 -13.95 10.39
N VAL A 122 -4.18 -13.10 9.90
CA VAL A 122 -5.27 -12.50 10.69
C VAL A 122 -6.58 -12.60 9.93
N ASN A 123 -7.58 -13.30 10.48
CA ASN A 123 -8.90 -13.47 9.85
C ASN A 123 -8.82 -13.94 8.38
N ASP A 124 -8.07 -15.01 8.12
CA ASP A 124 -7.79 -15.56 6.79
C ASP A 124 -7.13 -14.60 5.79
N LYS A 125 -6.52 -13.52 6.29
CA LYS A 125 -5.71 -12.60 5.49
C LYS A 125 -4.25 -12.75 5.84
N TYR A 126 -3.43 -12.81 4.81
CA TYR A 126 -1.97 -12.75 4.92
C TYR A 126 -1.53 -11.29 4.84
N LEU A 127 -0.71 -10.89 5.81
CA LEU A 127 0.00 -9.62 5.90
C LEU A 127 1.51 -9.92 5.97
N PRO A 128 2.38 -9.01 5.52
CA PRO A 128 3.81 -9.17 5.71
C PRO A 128 4.16 -9.24 7.20
N ALA A 129 5.09 -10.14 7.56
CA ALA A 129 5.79 -10.05 8.83
C ALA A 129 6.71 -8.83 8.87
N LEU A 130 7.04 -8.33 10.07
CA LEU A 130 8.07 -7.30 10.18
C LEU A 130 9.44 -7.89 9.85
N ASP A 131 10.31 -7.14 9.18
CA ASP A 131 11.66 -7.61 8.85
C ASP A 131 12.44 -8.08 10.09
N SER A 132 12.21 -7.46 11.26
CA SER A 132 12.84 -7.86 12.53
C SER A 132 12.31 -9.20 13.09
N GLU A 133 11.16 -9.68 12.63
CA GLU A 133 10.54 -10.95 13.05
C GLU A 133 10.93 -12.11 12.12
N ILE A 134 11.34 -11.80 10.89
CA ILE A 134 11.78 -12.80 9.91
C ILE A 134 13.21 -13.23 10.27
N PRO A 135 13.48 -14.54 10.47
CA PRO A 135 14.83 -15.00 10.75
C PRO A 135 15.81 -14.62 9.63
N SER A 136 17.03 -14.22 9.98
CA SER A 136 18.05 -13.81 9.01
C SER A 136 18.43 -14.89 8.00
N CYS A 137 18.23 -16.16 8.34
CA CYS A 137 18.45 -17.30 7.45
C CYS A 137 17.26 -17.61 6.52
N TYR A 138 16.16 -16.87 6.59
CA TYR A 138 14.95 -17.16 5.82
C TYR A 138 15.24 -17.18 4.31
N ASP A 139 15.91 -16.15 3.78
CA ASP A 139 16.20 -16.06 2.35
C ASP A 139 17.11 -17.22 1.88
N ASP A 140 18.05 -17.68 2.73
CA ASP A 140 18.90 -18.85 2.44
C ASP A 140 18.08 -20.14 2.42
N GLN A 141 17.14 -20.32 3.35
CA GLN A 141 16.25 -21.47 3.37
C GLN A 141 15.39 -21.53 2.11
N VAL A 142 14.90 -20.36 1.65
CA VAL A 142 14.14 -20.23 0.41
C VAL A 142 14.94 -20.69 -0.80
N ASN A 143 16.22 -20.34 -0.87
CA ASN A 143 17.09 -20.72 -1.98
C ASN A 143 17.39 -22.24 -2.07
N LEU A 144 17.09 -23.01 -1.01
CA LEU A 144 17.34 -24.45 -0.94
C LEU A 144 16.12 -25.32 -1.32
N GLU A 145 14.98 -24.70 -1.61
CA GLU A 145 13.72 -25.39 -1.98
C GLU A 145 13.79 -26.10 -3.34
N GLN A 146 12.98 -27.15 -3.53
CA GLN A 146 12.96 -28.03 -4.71
C GLN A 146 11.55 -28.37 -5.21
#